data_AF-A0A336L599-F1
#
_entry.id   AF-A0A336L599-F1
#
_cell.length_a   1.000
_cell.length_b   1.000
_cell.length_c   1.000
_cell.angle_alpha   90.00
_cell.angle_beta   90.00
_cell.angle_gamma   90.00
#
_symmetry.space_group_name_H-M   'P 1'
#
loop_
_entity.id
_entity.type
_entity.pdbx_description
1 polymer ?
#
loop_
_entity_poly.entity_id
_entity_poly.type
_entity_poly.pdbx_seq_one_letter_code
_entity_poly.pdbx_strand_id
1 'polypeptide(L)'
;MADNLAIGIDLGTSYSAIAIFRNEAVEIIPNNQGNRVTPSYVAFTQHERLIGEGAVFQAPNNPENTVYALKEAETMKAQDEMHRERFRAAYDFESLCGEIRRNIGIVSEANQGQVLEKVEEMLQWLHRNRYGNKADIEEKRQELEDYWNNFH
;
A
#
# COMPACT_ATOMS: atom_id res chain seq x y z
N MET A 1 0.81 -42.19 20.58
CA MET A 1 0.04 -41.11 19.95
C MET A 1 0.94 -39.88 19.99
N ALA A 2 1.06 -39.10 18.92
CA ALA A 2 1.73 -37.81 19.04
C ALA A 2 0.82 -36.92 19.90
N ASP A 3 1.36 -36.32 20.96
CA ASP A 3 0.65 -35.28 21.68
C ASP A 3 0.42 -34.13 20.70
N ASN A 4 -0.83 -33.87 20.34
CA ASN A 4 -1.20 -32.74 19.50
C ASN A 4 -1.01 -31.45 20.30
N LEU A 5 0.23 -30.98 20.34
CA LEU A 5 0.61 -29.72 20.96
C LEU A 5 0.18 -28.56 20.06
N ALA A 6 -0.65 -27.66 20.58
CA ALA A 6 -0.97 -26.41 19.90
C ALA A 6 0.13 -25.38 20.16
N ILE A 7 0.61 -24.73 19.10
CA ILE A 7 1.60 -23.65 19.14
C ILE A 7 0.93 -22.35 18.67
N GLY A 8 1.02 -21.31 19.50
CA GLY A 8 0.71 -19.93 19.11
C GLY A 8 1.98 -19.19 18.72
N ILE A 9 1.96 -18.50 17.59
CA ILE A 9 3.10 -17.69 17.12
C ILE A 9 2.60 -16.26 16.92
N ASP A 10 3.21 -15.32 17.63
CA ASP A 10 3.05 -13.89 17.39
C ASP A 10 4.22 -13.39 16.54
N LEU A 11 3.91 -12.94 15.32
CA LEU A 11 4.88 -12.39 14.36
C LEU A 11 4.80 -10.87 14.38
N GLY A 12 5.32 -10.28 15.45
CA GLY A 12 5.41 -8.83 15.58
C GLY A 12 6.52 -8.23 14.72
N THR A 13 6.40 -6.93 14.47
CA THR A 13 7.38 -6.13 13.71
C THR A 13 8.79 -6.16 14.29
N SER A 14 8.88 -5.88 15.60
CA SER A 14 10.16 -5.69 16.28
C SER A 14 10.58 -6.96 17.00
N TYR A 15 9.60 -7.68 17.55
CA TYR A 15 9.79 -8.89 18.30
C TYR A 15 8.70 -9.89 17.96
N SER A 16 9.07 -11.16 17.95
CA SER A 16 8.17 -12.31 17.83
C SER A 16 8.20 -13.13 19.12
N ALA A 17 7.11 -13.84 19.39
CA ALA A 17 6.99 -14.72 20.55
C ALA A 17 6.32 -16.04 20.14
N ILE A 18 6.66 -17.11 20.85
CA ILE A 18 6.05 -18.42 20.67
C ILE A 18 5.46 -18.85 22.01
N ALA A 19 4.24 -19.35 21.98
CA ALA A 19 3.56 -19.91 23.13
C ALA A 19 3.05 -21.31 22.83
N ILE A 20 2.96 -22.15 23.86
CA ILE A 20 2.31 -23.45 23.79
C ILE A 20 1.17 -23.51 24.81
N PHE A 21 0.15 -24.28 24.48
CA PHE A 21 -0.91 -24.61 25.43
C PHE A 21 -0.69 -26.03 25.96
N ARG A 22 -0.44 -26.16 27.26
CA ARG A 22 -0.21 -27.44 27.94
C ARG A 22 -0.67 -27.33 29.40
N ASN A 23 -1.19 -28.43 29.96
CA ASN A 23 -1.64 -28.48 31.36
C ASN A 23 -2.65 -27.37 31.70
N GLU A 24 -3.61 -27.13 30.79
CA GLU A 24 -4.64 -26.10 30.95
C GLU A 24 -4.11 -24.66 31.06
N ALA A 25 -2.85 -24.42 30.69
CA ALA A 25 -2.20 -23.12 30.76
C ALA A 25 -1.44 -22.77 29.47
N VAL A 26 -1.29 -21.47 29.22
CA VAL A 26 -0.43 -20.92 28.16
C VAL A 26 0.97 -20.68 28.74
N GLU A 27 1.98 -21.21 28.06
CA GLU A 27 3.39 -21.03 28.43
C GLU A 27 4.15 -20.38 27.27
N ILE A 28 4.78 -19.23 27.51
CA ILE A 28 5.67 -18.58 26.52
C ILE A 28 7.02 -19.28 26.53
N ILE A 29 7.46 -19.74 25.36
CA ILE A 29 8.72 -20.44 25.19
C ILE A 29 9.87 -19.43 25.14
N PRO A 30 10.88 -19.53 26.02
CA PRO A 30 12.09 -18.73 25.89
C PRO A 30 12.94 -19.22 24.71
N ASN A 31 13.62 -18.30 24.03
CA ASN A 31 14.60 -18.62 23.01
C ASN A 31 15.89 -19.20 23.62
N ASN A 32 16.86 -19.52 22.77
CA ASN A 32 18.15 -20.09 23.18
C ASN A 32 19.00 -19.18 24.09
N GLN A 33 18.64 -17.89 24.24
CA GLN A 33 19.28 -16.95 25.16
C GLN A 33 18.49 -16.76 26.47
N GLY A 34 17.34 -17.42 26.60
CA GLY A 34 16.46 -17.30 27.76
C GLY A 34 15.42 -16.16 27.66
N ASN A 35 15.39 -15.43 26.54
CA ASN A 35 14.43 -14.34 26.34
C ASN A 35 13.08 -14.89 25.88
N ARG A 36 11.98 -14.37 26.43
CA ARG A 36 10.60 -14.77 26.05
C ARG A 36 10.10 -14.15 24.76
N VAL A 37 10.89 -13.27 24.17
CA VAL A 37 10.66 -12.64 22.87
C VAL A 37 11.96 -12.69 22.08
N THR A 38 11.86 -12.83 20.77
CA THR A 38 13.01 -12.86 19.86
C THR A 38 12.90 -11.70 18.89
N PRO A 39 13.95 -10.88 18.67
CA PRO A 39 13.91 -9.81 17.67
C PRO A 39 13.49 -10.34 16.30
N SER A 40 12.61 -9.63 15.60
CA SER A 40 12.15 -9.98 14.25
C SER A 40 13.16 -9.54 13.19
N TYR A 41 14.38 -10.06 13.32
CA TYR A 41 15.53 -9.74 12.48
C TYR A 41 16.06 -11.03 11.84
N VAL A 42 16.36 -10.96 10.55
CA VAL A 42 17.05 -12.02 9.82
C VAL A 42 18.21 -11.40 9.06
N ALA A 43 19.40 -11.94 9.24
CA ALA A 43 20.58 -11.41 8.58
C ALA A 43 21.37 -12.52 7.90
N PHE A 44 21.70 -12.28 6.64
CA PHE A 44 22.36 -13.22 5.76
C PHE A 44 23.87 -12.96 5.77
N THR A 45 24.63 -14.01 6.03
CA THR A 45 26.08 -14.02 5.88
C THR A 45 26.48 -14.94 4.74
N GLN A 46 27.77 -15.03 4.44
CA GLN A 46 28.26 -15.96 3.40
C GLN A 46 28.10 -17.44 3.80
N HIS A 47 27.91 -17.73 5.09
CA HIS A 47 27.94 -19.09 5.61
C HIS A 47 26.61 -19.53 6.22
N GLU A 48 25.84 -18.59 6.78
CA GLU A 48 24.63 -18.91 7.53
C GLU A 48 23.61 -17.77 7.52
N ARG A 49 22.44 -18.06 8.09
CA ARG A 49 21.39 -17.08 8.37
C ARG A 49 21.32 -16.93 9.88
N LEU A 50 21.61 -15.72 10.37
CA LEU A 50 21.41 -15.37 11.77
C LEU A 50 19.98 -14.86 11.95
N ILE A 51 19.34 -15.24 13.06
CA ILE A 51 17.95 -14.89 13.39
C ILE A 51 17.95 -14.34 14.81
N GLY A 52 17.08 -13.36 15.07
CA GLY A 52 16.93 -12.79 16.42
C GLY A 52 18.12 -11.95 16.83
N GLU A 53 18.60 -12.15 18.05
CA GLU A 53 19.66 -11.37 18.66
C GLU A 53 20.97 -11.43 17.86
N GLY A 54 21.30 -12.60 17.28
CA GLY A 54 22.47 -12.73 16.42
C GLY A 54 22.40 -11.83 15.18
N ALA A 55 21.22 -11.67 14.59
CA ALA A 55 21.00 -10.74 13.49
C ALA A 55 21.08 -9.27 13.92
N VAL A 56 20.55 -8.95 15.10
CA VAL A 56 20.64 -7.59 15.69
C VAL A 56 22.09 -7.19 15.94
N PHE A 57 22.92 -8.08 16.51
CA PHE A 57 24.31 -7.76 16.83
C PHE A 57 25.16 -7.44 15.60
N GLN A 58 24.88 -8.10 14.46
CA GLN A 58 25.61 -7.81 13.22
C GLN A 58 25.03 -6.67 12.40
N ALA A 59 23.78 -6.25 12.64
CA ALA A 59 23.09 -5.24 11.83
C ALA A 59 23.91 -3.96 11.59
N PRO A 60 24.65 -3.38 12.58
CA PRO A 60 25.48 -2.20 12.34
C PRO A 60 26.63 -2.43 11.35
N ASN A 61 27.14 -3.66 11.26
CA ASN A 61 28.29 -4.03 10.42
C ASN A 61 27.87 -4.75 9.13
N ASN A 62 26.62 -5.21 9.03
CA ASN A 62 26.06 -5.90 7.87
C ASN A 62 24.64 -5.38 7.54
N PRO A 63 24.45 -4.06 7.37
CA PRO A 63 23.12 -3.46 7.26
C PRO A 63 22.39 -3.91 5.97
N GLU A 64 23.10 -4.01 4.85
CA GLU A 64 22.50 -4.34 3.54
C GLU A 64 21.97 -5.78 3.47
N ASN A 65 22.56 -6.71 4.24
CA ASN A 65 22.11 -8.10 4.30
C ASN A 65 21.31 -8.42 5.57
N THR A 66 20.87 -7.39 6.32
CA THR A 66 20.03 -7.56 7.51
C THR A 66 18.63 -7.02 7.26
N VAL A 67 17.64 -7.91 7.30
CA VAL A 67 16.22 -7.60 7.10
C VAL A 67 15.53 -7.47 8.45
N TYR A 68 14.79 -6.37 8.61
CA TYR A 68 13.93 -6.06 9.76
C TYR A 68 12.78 -5.15 9.30
N ALA A 69 11.77 -4.93 10.16
CA ALA A 69 10.60 -4.09 9.88
C ALA A 69 9.85 -4.47 8.59
N LEU A 70 9.74 -5.78 8.31
CA LEU A 70 9.11 -6.29 7.08
C LEU A 70 7.66 -5.82 6.93
N LYS A 71 6.88 -5.85 8.03
CA LYS A 71 5.46 -5.48 8.03
C LYS A 71 5.26 -3.99 7.72
N GLU A 72 6.13 -3.13 8.26
CA GLU A 72 6.16 -1.70 7.97
C GLU A 72 6.54 -1.48 6.52
N ALA A 73 7.58 -2.16 6.02
CA ALA A 73 8.00 -2.05 4.63
C ALA A 73 6.87 -2.45 3.66
N GLU A 74 6.14 -3.53 3.95
CA GLU A 74 4.95 -3.93 3.18
C GLU A 74 3.84 -2.88 3.25
N THR A 75 3.57 -2.35 4.44
CA THR A 75 2.54 -1.31 4.65
C THR A 75 2.90 -0.01 3.90
N MET A 76 4.15 0.43 3.99
CA MET A 76 4.67 1.61 3.30
C MET A 76 4.62 1.43 1.80
N LYS A 77 5.03 0.26 1.28
CA LYS A 77 4.94 -0.06 -0.14
C LYS A 77 3.49 -0.02 -0.64
N ALA A 78 2.55 -0.54 0.13
CA ALA A 78 1.13 -0.50 -0.21
C ALA A 78 0.58 0.95 -0.22
N GLN A 79 0.97 1.77 0.74
CA GLN A 79 0.61 3.19 0.78
C GLN A 79 1.21 3.97 -0.39
N ASP A 80 2.48 3.72 -0.73
CA ASP A 80 3.16 4.34 -1.88
C ASP A 80 2.52 3.94 -3.21
N GLU A 81 2.14 2.66 -3.37
CA GLU A 81 1.38 2.19 -4.53
C GLU A 81 0.04 2.92 -4.64
N MET A 82 -0.74 2.94 -3.55
CA MET A 82 -2.04 3.59 -3.50
C MET A 82 -1.94 5.09 -3.84
N HIS A 83 -0.95 5.79 -3.29
CA HIS A 83 -0.70 7.20 -3.60
C HIS A 83 -0.33 7.40 -5.07
N ARG A 84 0.51 6.53 -5.63
CA ARG A 84 0.93 6.61 -7.03
C ARG A 84 -0.22 6.36 -7.99
N GLU A 85 -1.03 5.33 -7.74
CA GLU A 85 -2.18 5.03 -8.57
C GLU A 85 -3.23 6.14 -8.54
N ARG A 86 -3.52 6.70 -7.36
CA ARG A 86 -4.40 7.87 -7.23
C ARG A 86 -3.88 9.07 -8.02
N PHE A 87 -2.59 9.36 -7.92
CA PHE A 87 -1.99 10.48 -8.65
C PHE A 87 -2.10 10.29 -10.17
N ARG A 88 -1.89 9.06 -10.66
CA ARG A 88 -2.11 8.73 -12.09
C ARG A 88 -3.57 8.94 -12.50
N ALA A 89 -4.54 8.43 -11.74
CA ALA A 89 -5.95 8.62 -12.06
C ALA A 89 -6.35 10.10 -12.12
N ALA A 90 -5.85 10.92 -11.19
CA ALA A 90 -6.08 12.37 -11.22
C ALA A 90 -5.43 13.04 -12.45
N TYR A 91 -4.20 12.65 -12.79
CA TYR A 91 -3.52 13.15 -13.98
C TYR A 91 -4.26 12.78 -15.27
N ASP A 92 -4.72 11.54 -15.41
CA ASP A 92 -5.46 11.06 -16.57
C ASP A 92 -6.80 11.80 -16.72
N PHE A 93 -7.44 12.14 -15.59
CA PHE A 93 -8.64 12.99 -15.58
C PHE A 93 -8.33 14.43 -16.01
N GLU A 94 -7.29 15.08 -15.45
CA GLU A 94 -6.87 16.42 -15.91
C GLU A 94 -6.50 16.41 -17.42
N SER A 95 -5.87 15.34 -17.92
CA SER A 95 -5.55 15.18 -19.34
C SER A 95 -6.79 15.09 -20.21
N LEU A 96 -7.79 14.30 -19.82
CA LEU A 96 -9.07 14.20 -20.53
C LEU A 96 -9.76 15.58 -20.64
N CYS A 97 -9.80 16.34 -19.54
CA CYS A 97 -10.32 17.70 -19.55
C CYS A 97 -9.57 18.60 -20.54
N GLY A 98 -8.24 18.49 -20.59
CA GLY A 98 -7.39 19.22 -21.54
C GLY A 98 -7.58 18.79 -23.00
N GLU A 99 -7.84 17.51 -23.24
CA GLU A 99 -8.16 16.96 -24.57
C GLU A 99 -9.51 17.47 -25.07
N ILE A 100 -10.56 17.41 -24.25
CA ILE A 100 -11.89 17.92 -24.60
C ILE A 100 -11.80 19.41 -24.94
N ARG A 101 -11.10 20.21 -24.13
CA ARG A 101 -10.91 21.65 -24.40
C ARG A 101 -10.19 21.91 -25.71
N ARG A 102 -9.15 21.14 -26.03
CA ARG A 102 -8.41 21.26 -27.31
C ARG A 102 -9.27 20.88 -28.50
N ASN A 103 -10.13 19.89 -28.34
CA ASN A 103 -10.97 19.36 -29.40
C ASN A 103 -12.38 19.98 -29.41
N ILE A 104 -12.66 21.04 -28.67
CA ILE A 104 -14.01 21.62 -28.57
C ILE A 104 -14.60 22.02 -29.94
N GLY A 105 -13.75 22.29 -30.93
CA GLY A 105 -14.16 22.65 -32.30
C GLY A 105 -14.88 21.55 -33.09
N ILE A 106 -14.85 20.29 -32.64
CA ILE A 106 -15.68 19.23 -33.26
C ILE A 106 -17.13 19.24 -32.77
N VAL A 107 -17.40 19.93 -31.65
CA VAL A 107 -18.76 20.13 -31.14
C VAL A 107 -19.40 21.32 -31.84
N SER A 108 -20.69 21.21 -32.17
CA SER A 108 -21.46 22.32 -32.73
C SER A 108 -21.40 23.54 -31.83
N GLU A 109 -21.29 24.75 -32.41
CA GLU A 109 -21.15 26.00 -31.65
C GLU A 109 -22.24 26.19 -30.57
N ALA A 110 -23.47 25.77 -30.87
CA ALA A 110 -24.59 25.79 -29.93
C ALA A 110 -24.35 24.97 -28.64
N ASN A 111 -23.50 23.94 -28.70
CA ASN A 111 -23.23 23.02 -27.61
C ASN A 111 -21.86 23.25 -26.94
N GLN A 112 -20.99 24.09 -27.49
CA GLN A 112 -19.64 24.28 -26.94
C GLN A 112 -19.65 24.85 -25.51
N GLY A 113 -20.56 25.79 -25.23
CA GLY A 113 -20.71 26.39 -23.90
C GLY A 113 -21.01 25.36 -22.81
N GLN A 114 -22.00 24.48 -23.04
CA GLN A 114 -22.37 23.44 -22.06
C GLN A 114 -21.24 22.43 -21.82
N VAL A 115 -20.48 22.06 -22.86
CA VAL A 115 -19.35 21.13 -22.72
C VAL A 115 -18.22 21.76 -21.90
N LEU A 116 -17.87 23.03 -22.18
CA LEU A 116 -16.83 23.73 -21.44
C LEU A 116 -17.21 23.94 -19.97
N GLU A 117 -18.49 24.23 -19.69
CA GLU A 117 -19.02 24.33 -18.34
C GLU A 117 -18.92 23.00 -17.59
N LYS A 118 -19.30 21.89 -18.23
CA LYS A 118 -19.17 20.54 -17.63
C LYS A 118 -17.71 20.17 -17.35
N VAL A 119 -16.78 20.50 -18.24
CA VAL A 119 -15.33 20.28 -18.00
C VAL A 119 -14.85 21.10 -16.80
N GLU A 120 -15.28 22.35 -16.66
CA GLU A 120 -14.90 23.20 -15.54
C GLU A 120 -15.49 22.68 -14.21
N GLU A 121 -16.75 22.23 -14.21
CA GLU A 121 -17.37 21.57 -13.05
C GLU A 121 -16.56 20.34 -12.60
N MET A 122 -16.16 19.51 -13.57
CA MET A 122 -15.39 18.28 -13.33
C MET A 122 -13.98 18.56 -12.80
N LEU A 123 -13.28 19.55 -13.36
CA LEU A 123 -11.97 19.99 -12.84
C LEU A 123 -12.08 20.53 -11.41
N GLN A 124 -13.11 21.32 -11.12
CA GLN A 124 -13.36 21.81 -9.77
C GLN A 124 -13.67 20.66 -8.80
N TRP A 125 -14.44 19.66 -9.24
CA TRP A 125 -14.67 18.46 -8.45
C TRP A 125 -13.36 17.72 -8.18
N LEU A 126 -12.51 17.52 -9.19
CA LEU A 126 -11.22 16.85 -9.04
C LEU A 126 -10.29 17.61 -8.08
N HIS A 127 -10.22 18.94 -8.16
CA HIS A 127 -9.40 19.74 -7.25
C HIS A 127 -9.87 19.63 -5.79
N ARG A 128 -11.19 19.61 -5.55
CA ARG A 128 -11.75 19.37 -4.21
C ARG A 128 -11.50 17.95 -3.71
N ASN A 129 -11.38 16.98 -4.62
CA ASN A 129 -11.21 15.56 -4.32
C ASN A 129 -9.83 15.02 -4.72
N ARG A 130 -8.80 15.88 -4.81
CA ARG A 130 -7.46 15.48 -5.29
C ARG A 130 -6.80 14.41 -4.40
N TYR A 131 -7.27 14.30 -3.15
CA TYR A 131 -6.85 13.28 -2.19
C TYR A 131 -7.90 12.17 -1.96
N GLY A 132 -8.99 12.16 -2.72
CA GLY A 132 -10.04 11.15 -2.69
C GLY A 132 -9.54 9.75 -3.07
N ASN A 133 -10.40 8.74 -2.97
CA ASN A 133 -10.02 7.40 -3.39
C ASN A 133 -9.92 7.32 -4.92
N LYS A 134 -9.16 6.35 -5.43
CA LYS A 134 -8.94 6.15 -6.88
C LYS A 134 -10.25 5.88 -7.63
N ALA A 135 -11.14 5.05 -7.07
CA ALA A 135 -12.37 4.63 -7.72
C ALA A 135 -13.31 5.82 -7.97
N ASP A 136 -13.47 6.73 -7.01
CA ASP A 136 -14.29 7.92 -7.16
C ASP A 136 -13.75 8.84 -8.27
N ILE A 137 -12.41 8.96 -8.37
CA ILE A 137 -11.74 9.74 -9.41
C ILE A 137 -11.97 9.12 -10.78
N GLU A 138 -11.82 7.80 -10.91
CA GLU A 138 -12.04 7.06 -12.15
C GLU A 138 -13.51 7.08 -12.57
N GLU A 139 -14.45 6.95 -11.64
CA GLU A 139 -15.88 7.05 -11.89
C GLU A 139 -16.24 8.44 -12.45
N LYS A 140 -15.72 9.51 -11.84
CA LYS A 140 -15.95 10.88 -12.32
C LYS A 140 -15.28 11.18 -13.65
N ARG A 141 -14.09 10.63 -13.88
CA ARG A 141 -13.44 10.68 -15.20
C ARG A 141 -14.31 9.99 -16.24
N GLN A 142 -14.84 8.80 -15.95
CA GLN A 142 -15.71 8.06 -16.86
C GLN A 142 -17.02 8.81 -17.14
N GLU A 143 -17.62 9.44 -16.13
CA GLU A 143 -18.80 10.30 -16.32
C GLU A 143 -18.54 11.41 -17.36
N LEU A 144 -17.36 12.05 -17.29
CA LEU A 144 -16.98 13.08 -18.27
C LEU A 144 -16.72 12.47 -19.66
N GLU A 145 -16.06 11.33 -19.73
CA GLU A 145 -15.78 10.61 -20.98
C GLU A 145 -17.09 10.20 -21.69
N ASP A 146 -18.04 9.64 -20.95
CA ASP A 146 -19.36 9.26 -21.45
C ASP A 146 -20.17 10.49 -21.88
N TYR A 147 -20.10 11.59 -21.11
CA TYR A 147 -20.73 12.84 -21.48
C TYR A 147 -20.18 13.37 -22.82
N TRP A 148 -18.86 13.38 -22.97
CA TRP A 148 -18.17 13.83 -24.18
C TRP A 148 -18.51 12.99 -25.42
N ASN A 149 -18.62 11.68 -25.26
CA ASN A 149 -18.96 10.76 -26.35
C ASN A 149 -20.35 11.01 -26.96
N ASN A 150 -21.25 11.75 -26.29
CA ASN A 150 -22.53 12.16 -26.87
C ASN A 150 -22.41 13.26 -27.94
N PHE A 151 -21.22 13.83 -28.11
CA PHE A 151 -20.92 14.89 -29.07
C PHE A 151 -19.97 14.42 -30.20
N HIS A 152 -19.72 13.12 -30.29
CA HIS A 152 -19.09 12.43 -31.42
C HIS A 152 -20.17 11.78 -32.30
#